data_AF-A0A9Q0J3D3-F1
#
_entry.id   AF-A0A9Q0J3D3-F1
#
_cell.length_a   1.000
_cell.length_b   1.000
_cell.length_c   1.000
_cell.angle_alpha   90.00
_cell.angle_beta   90.00
_cell.angle_gamma   90.00
#
_symmetry.space_group_name_H-M   'P 1'
#
loop_
_entity.id
_entity.type
_entity.pdbx_description
1 polymer ?
#
loop_
_entity_poly.entity_id
_entity_poly.type
_entity_poly.pdbx_seq_one_letter_code
_entity_poly.pdbx_strand_id
1 'polypeptide(L)'
;MAKPSLILSLSLCLLFLLVHGSLARQQREQFGECQLGNLHAGPPDHRFEVEGGVIESWDPNHNQLQCSGVSVERRTILPNGLLLPQYSNAPQLIYIVQGNGVTGTLSPGCPETFQESQESRGSSAGRRFQDQHQKIHRFRQGDVIAMPAGVAHWCYNDGNEPVVAVNLFDLSNSENQLDFYPRNFYLAGNPEDEFNPQQRGTQPQHPRGQQGREGQRPYHRPRGQRGSCNNVFCGMDTSFLAEAFNIDQEMARRLQSQDDRRGNIVMVREGLKIATPPSIREEERQQQGGGRGGRYNTENENGIEETFCSMRIRENLDDPSRADIFSPEAGRLSTLNSHNLPILRALRLSAERGVLYNQALMVPHWNMNAHSIIYAIRGRARLQVVDHFGQTVFNGEMREGELFTVPQNFALAKRAEEEGFEWVAFKTNDNAMFSPLAGRTSAIRAMPVEVLANAFRISPEEARRIKFGTQETTLTSPRSRSGRRFDA
;
A
#
# COMPACT_ATOMS: atom_id res chain seq x y z
N MET A 1 -49.46 8.54 -35.16
CA MET A 1 -48.15 9.21 -35.26
C MET A 1 -47.71 9.61 -33.86
N ALA A 2 -46.81 8.82 -33.24
CA ALA A 2 -46.28 9.16 -31.92
C ALA A 2 -45.40 10.41 -32.04
N LYS A 3 -45.54 11.34 -31.08
CA LYS A 3 -44.78 12.60 -31.08
C LYS A 3 -43.28 12.29 -30.98
N PRO A 4 -42.41 12.90 -31.80
CA PRO A 4 -40.97 12.60 -31.84
C PRO A 4 -40.26 12.82 -30.47
N SER A 5 -40.80 13.68 -29.62
CA SER A 5 -40.31 13.92 -28.26
C SER A 5 -40.49 12.75 -27.29
N LEU A 6 -41.51 11.91 -27.47
CA LEU A 6 -41.76 10.72 -26.65
C LEU A 6 -40.83 9.55 -27.02
N ILE A 7 -40.44 9.46 -28.29
CA ILE A 7 -39.50 8.43 -28.76
C ILE A 7 -38.09 8.75 -28.27
N LEU A 8 -37.71 10.04 -28.25
CA LEU A 8 -36.41 10.48 -27.77
C LEU A 8 -36.23 10.25 -26.25
N SER A 9 -37.27 10.50 -25.44
CA SER A 9 -37.22 10.29 -23.99
C SER A 9 -37.18 8.80 -23.62
N LEU A 10 -37.94 7.96 -24.31
CA LEU A 10 -37.85 6.50 -24.14
C LEU A 10 -36.49 5.95 -24.56
N SER A 11 -35.91 6.46 -25.65
CA SER A 11 -34.57 6.06 -26.10
C SER A 11 -33.48 6.46 -25.10
N LEU A 12 -33.57 7.67 -24.53
CA LEU A 12 -32.65 8.11 -23.47
C LEU A 12 -32.78 7.25 -22.21
N CYS A 13 -34.00 6.94 -21.76
CA CYS A 13 -34.22 6.05 -20.61
C CYS A 13 -33.71 4.63 -20.85
N LEU A 14 -33.90 4.08 -22.06
CA LEU A 14 -33.39 2.76 -22.45
C LEU A 14 -31.86 2.75 -22.49
N LEU A 15 -31.21 3.81 -23.01
CA LEU A 15 -29.76 3.99 -22.94
C LEU A 15 -29.26 4.07 -21.49
N PHE A 16 -29.94 4.84 -20.63
CA PHE A 16 -29.59 4.92 -19.20
C PHE A 16 -29.72 3.56 -18.50
N LEU A 17 -30.79 2.81 -18.76
CA LEU A 17 -31.01 1.47 -18.18
C LEU A 17 -30.03 0.43 -18.72
N LEU A 18 -29.67 0.48 -20.01
CA LEU A 18 -28.69 -0.43 -20.60
C LEU A 18 -27.27 -0.14 -20.10
N VAL A 19 -26.91 1.13 -19.94
CA VAL A 19 -25.60 1.54 -19.38
C VAL A 19 -25.50 1.19 -17.89
N HIS A 20 -26.56 1.41 -17.10
CA HIS A 20 -26.56 1.02 -15.68
C HIS A 20 -26.65 -0.49 -15.50
N GLY A 21 -27.41 -1.20 -16.36
CA GLY A 21 -27.52 -2.65 -16.32
C GLY A 21 -26.24 -3.37 -16.71
N SER A 22 -25.46 -2.82 -17.65
CA SER A 22 -24.15 -3.38 -18.03
C SER A 22 -23.08 -3.08 -16.98
N LEU A 23 -23.04 -1.87 -16.41
CA LEU A 23 -22.16 -1.55 -15.27
C LEU A 23 -22.46 -2.43 -14.04
N ALA A 24 -23.74 -2.64 -13.71
CA ALA A 24 -24.14 -3.49 -12.59
C ALA A 24 -23.83 -4.98 -12.83
N ARG A 25 -23.89 -5.46 -14.09
CA ARG A 25 -23.57 -6.85 -14.44
C ARG A 25 -22.06 -7.11 -14.44
N GLN A 26 -21.26 -6.13 -14.86
CA GLN A 26 -19.80 -6.18 -14.75
C GLN A 26 -19.33 -6.13 -13.29
N GLN A 27 -20.02 -5.39 -12.43
CA GLN A 27 -19.80 -5.41 -10.98
C GLN A 27 -20.17 -6.74 -10.32
N ARG A 28 -21.18 -7.45 -10.84
CA ARG A 28 -21.72 -8.68 -10.22
C ARG A 28 -20.83 -9.91 -10.39
N GLU A 29 -19.93 -9.92 -11.39
CA GLU A 29 -18.91 -10.97 -11.56
C GLU A 29 -17.59 -10.64 -10.83
N GLN A 30 -17.47 -9.45 -10.22
CA GLN A 30 -16.24 -8.95 -9.60
C GLN A 30 -16.14 -9.15 -8.07
N PHE A 31 -17.22 -9.49 -7.38
CA PHE A 31 -17.16 -9.76 -5.94
C PHE A 31 -16.71 -11.19 -5.68
N GLY A 32 -15.49 -11.36 -5.19
CA GLY A 32 -15.04 -12.62 -4.59
C GLY A 32 -16.01 -13.07 -3.50
N GLU A 33 -16.15 -14.38 -3.28
CA GLU A 33 -17.03 -14.95 -2.26
C GLU A 33 -16.53 -14.56 -0.85
N CYS A 34 -16.93 -13.40 -0.34
CA CYS A 34 -16.64 -12.93 1.02
C CYS A 34 -17.43 -13.69 2.12
N GLN A 35 -17.87 -14.92 1.82
CA GLN A 35 -18.45 -15.85 2.79
C GLN A 35 -17.31 -16.61 3.49
N LEU A 36 -16.64 -15.92 4.40
CA LEU A 36 -15.44 -16.42 5.07
C LEU A 36 -15.83 -17.07 6.41
N GLY A 37 -15.72 -18.40 6.49
CA GLY A 37 -16.04 -19.16 7.71
C GLY A 37 -14.95 -19.10 8.79
N ASN A 38 -13.70 -18.85 8.40
CA ASN A 38 -12.57 -18.67 9.32
C ASN A 38 -11.55 -17.73 8.66
N LEU A 39 -11.04 -16.76 9.44
CA LEU A 39 -9.95 -15.89 9.02
C LEU A 39 -8.66 -16.32 9.71
N HIS A 40 -7.51 -15.99 9.10
CA HIS A 40 -6.22 -16.36 9.67
C HIS A 40 -5.25 -15.18 9.63
N ALA A 41 -4.59 -14.93 10.76
CA ALA A 41 -3.39 -14.11 10.79
C ALA A 41 -2.18 -15.02 10.57
N GLY A 42 -1.21 -14.59 9.77
CA GLY A 42 -0.04 -15.42 9.50
C GLY A 42 1.13 -14.72 8.82
N PRO A 43 2.32 -15.36 8.85
CA PRO A 43 3.51 -14.89 8.17
C PRO A 43 3.36 -15.01 6.64
N PRO A 44 4.32 -14.48 5.85
CA PRO A 44 4.37 -14.70 4.41
C PRO A 44 4.43 -16.20 4.05
N ASP A 45 3.81 -16.56 2.92
CA ASP A 45 3.76 -17.94 2.39
C ASP A 45 4.98 -18.29 1.54
N HIS A 46 5.60 -17.26 0.94
CA HIS A 46 6.75 -17.41 0.07
C HIS A 46 7.87 -16.48 0.51
N ARG A 47 9.11 -16.96 0.34
CA ARG A 47 10.33 -16.21 0.62
C ARG A 47 11.42 -16.64 -0.35
N PHE A 48 12.12 -15.69 -0.95
CA PHE A 48 13.31 -15.96 -1.75
C PHE A 48 14.36 -14.85 -1.58
N GLU A 49 15.60 -15.21 -1.83
CA GLU A 49 16.77 -14.35 -1.65
C GLU A 49 17.24 -13.81 -3.00
N VAL A 50 17.68 -12.56 -2.98
CA VAL A 50 18.25 -11.85 -4.13
C VAL A 50 19.55 -11.19 -3.68
N GLU A 51 20.38 -10.73 -4.62
CA GLU A 51 21.74 -10.24 -4.32
C GLU A 51 21.74 -9.16 -3.22
N GLY A 52 20.81 -8.21 -3.30
CA GLY A 52 20.71 -7.07 -2.38
C GLY A 52 19.61 -7.18 -1.32
N GLY A 53 19.03 -8.36 -1.07
CA GLY A 53 17.89 -8.45 -0.16
C GLY A 53 17.09 -9.75 -0.13
N VAL A 54 15.88 -9.63 0.39
CA VAL A 54 14.90 -10.72 0.52
C VAL A 54 13.53 -10.18 0.10
N ILE A 55 12.79 -11.00 -0.63
CA ILE A 55 11.39 -10.73 -0.98
C ILE A 55 10.52 -11.85 -0.40
N GLU A 56 9.43 -11.45 0.23
CA GLU A 56 8.46 -12.31 0.86
C GLU A 56 7.06 -11.92 0.41
N SER A 57 6.17 -12.88 0.18
CA SER A 57 4.80 -12.61 -0.28
C SER A 57 3.79 -13.52 0.40
N TRP A 58 2.57 -13.01 0.51
CA TRP A 58 1.40 -13.80 0.90
C TRP A 58 0.71 -14.31 -0.35
N ASP A 59 0.20 -15.54 -0.31
CA ASP A 59 -0.46 -16.18 -1.46
C ASP A 59 -1.71 -15.35 -1.84
N PRO A 60 -1.76 -14.73 -3.03
CA PRO A 60 -2.91 -13.94 -3.47
C PRO A 60 -4.18 -14.78 -3.63
N ASN A 61 -4.08 -16.11 -3.65
CA ASN A 61 -5.21 -17.02 -3.73
C ASN A 61 -5.86 -17.33 -2.38
N HIS A 62 -5.31 -16.85 -1.26
CA HIS A 62 -6.00 -16.93 0.02
C HIS A 62 -7.37 -16.25 -0.06
N ASN A 63 -8.43 -16.96 0.33
CA ASN A 63 -9.82 -16.46 0.27
C ASN A 63 -9.99 -15.08 0.92
N GLN A 64 -9.26 -14.82 2.01
CA GLN A 64 -9.31 -13.53 2.72
C GLN A 64 -8.67 -12.37 1.95
N LEU A 65 -7.69 -12.64 1.08
CA LEU A 65 -7.07 -11.67 0.17
C LEU A 65 -7.90 -11.50 -1.11
N GLN A 66 -8.42 -12.60 -1.67
CA GLN A 66 -9.36 -12.58 -2.79
C GLN A 66 -10.64 -11.79 -2.46
N CYS A 67 -11.22 -11.99 -1.27
CA CYS A 67 -12.39 -11.23 -0.81
C CYS A 67 -12.08 -9.73 -0.73
N SER A 68 -10.90 -9.33 -0.24
CA SER A 68 -10.49 -7.92 -0.21
C SER A 68 -10.02 -7.37 -1.55
N GLY A 69 -9.78 -8.22 -2.55
CA GLY A 69 -9.27 -7.81 -3.86
C GLY A 69 -7.85 -7.25 -3.83
N VAL A 70 -6.99 -7.75 -2.94
CA VAL A 70 -5.63 -7.22 -2.73
C VAL A 70 -4.56 -8.32 -2.77
N SER A 71 -3.31 -7.92 -2.97
CA SER A 71 -2.13 -8.74 -2.68
C SER A 71 -1.13 -7.95 -1.83
N VAL A 72 -0.26 -8.66 -1.12
CA VAL A 72 0.74 -8.06 -0.23
C VAL A 72 2.08 -8.76 -0.41
N GLU A 73 3.15 -7.98 -0.41
CA GLU A 73 4.52 -8.46 -0.30
C GLU A 73 5.30 -7.64 0.76
N ARG A 74 6.38 -8.23 1.27
CA ARG A 74 7.36 -7.58 2.13
C ARG A 74 8.73 -7.66 1.47
N ARG A 75 9.44 -6.53 1.42
CA ARG A 75 10.79 -6.43 0.86
C ARG A 75 11.75 -6.00 1.94
N THR A 76 12.86 -6.72 2.05
CA THR A 76 14.02 -6.32 2.85
C THR A 76 15.16 -5.98 1.91
N ILE A 77 15.59 -4.71 1.88
CA ILE A 77 16.66 -4.20 1.03
C ILE A 77 17.87 -3.93 1.92
N LEU A 78 18.97 -4.64 1.69
CA LEU A 78 20.21 -4.46 2.44
C LEU A 78 20.84 -3.09 2.18
N PRO A 79 21.72 -2.59 3.06
CA PRO A 79 22.52 -1.39 2.79
C PRO A 79 23.18 -1.46 1.41
N ASN A 80 23.08 -0.40 0.61
CA ASN A 80 23.49 -0.35 -0.79
C ASN A 80 22.73 -1.27 -1.76
N GLY A 81 21.61 -1.85 -1.34
CA GLY A 81 20.68 -2.56 -2.21
C GLY A 81 19.86 -1.60 -3.06
N LEU A 82 19.73 -1.92 -4.35
CA LEU A 82 18.91 -1.23 -5.34
C LEU A 82 17.82 -2.17 -5.82
N LEU A 83 16.58 -1.90 -5.46
CA LEU A 83 15.41 -2.48 -6.12
C LEU A 83 15.38 -1.96 -7.56
N LEU A 84 15.46 -2.89 -8.51
CA LEU A 84 15.48 -2.55 -9.93
C LEU A 84 14.18 -1.85 -10.35
N PRO A 85 14.23 -0.95 -11.36
CA PRO A 85 13.05 -0.22 -11.79
C PRO A 85 11.95 -1.14 -12.30
N GLN A 86 10.72 -0.91 -11.83
CA GLN A 86 9.55 -1.70 -12.17
C GLN A 86 8.27 -0.88 -12.11
N TYR A 87 7.22 -1.32 -12.80
CA TYR A 87 5.85 -0.84 -12.63
C TYR A 87 4.90 -2.03 -12.40
N SER A 88 3.71 -1.77 -11.87
CA SER A 88 2.70 -2.80 -11.63
C SER A 88 1.38 -2.50 -12.33
N ASN A 89 0.57 -3.54 -12.57
CA ASN A 89 -0.79 -3.39 -13.07
C ASN A 89 -1.77 -2.85 -12.03
N ALA A 90 -1.40 -2.85 -10.74
CA ALA A 90 -2.24 -2.38 -9.65
C ALA A 90 -1.59 -1.20 -8.91
N PRO A 91 -2.40 -0.25 -8.40
CA PRO A 91 -1.89 0.80 -7.54
C PRO A 91 -1.44 0.22 -6.20
N GLN A 92 -0.47 0.90 -5.58
CA GLN A 92 0.23 0.42 -4.40
C GLN A 92 0.25 1.45 -3.28
N LEU A 93 0.16 0.95 -2.04
CA LEU A 93 0.64 1.65 -0.85
C LEU A 93 1.81 0.90 -0.24
N ILE A 94 2.91 1.60 -0.03
CA ILE A 94 4.17 1.06 0.49
C ILE A 94 4.43 1.69 1.84
N TYR A 95 4.38 0.90 2.92
CA TYR A 95 4.73 1.37 4.26
C TYR A 95 6.17 0.97 4.61
N ILE A 96 6.99 1.94 5.00
CA ILE A 96 8.37 1.72 5.44
C ILE A 96 8.35 1.36 6.93
N VAL A 97 8.52 0.07 7.22
CA VAL A 97 8.54 -0.48 8.58
C VAL A 97 9.84 -0.09 9.31
N GLN A 98 10.97 -0.12 8.59
CA GLN A 98 12.30 0.17 9.13
C GLN A 98 13.20 0.75 8.03
N GLY A 99 14.19 1.54 8.45
CA GLY A 99 15.25 2.05 7.57
C GLY A 99 14.91 3.36 6.88
N ASN A 100 15.84 3.82 6.07
CA ASN A 100 15.71 5.00 5.23
C ASN A 100 16.39 4.77 3.89
N GLY A 101 16.02 5.59 2.91
CA GLY A 101 16.53 5.45 1.56
C GLY A 101 16.05 6.55 0.64
N VAL A 102 16.21 6.29 -0.65
CA VAL A 102 15.70 7.13 -1.73
C VAL A 102 14.90 6.29 -2.71
N THR A 103 13.83 6.87 -3.24
CA THR A 103 13.06 6.29 -4.35
C THR A 103 12.86 7.31 -5.45
N GLY A 104 12.98 6.86 -6.70
CA GLY A 104 12.59 7.64 -7.87
C GLY A 104 11.30 7.11 -8.46
N THR A 105 10.42 8.02 -8.89
CA THR A 105 9.25 7.71 -9.71
C THR A 105 9.48 8.22 -11.13
N LEU A 106 9.06 7.44 -12.11
CA LEU A 106 9.18 7.73 -13.53
C LEU A 106 7.78 8.14 -14.02
N SER A 107 7.42 9.40 -13.81
CA SER A 107 6.14 9.96 -14.22
C SER A 107 6.16 10.24 -15.73
N PRO A 108 5.37 9.51 -16.54
CA PRO A 108 5.42 9.66 -18.00
C PRO A 108 5.08 11.09 -18.42
N GLY A 109 5.89 11.67 -19.31
CA GLY A 109 5.71 13.04 -19.81
C GLY A 109 6.20 14.16 -18.88
N CYS A 110 6.68 13.84 -17.68
CA CYS A 110 7.31 14.82 -16.79
C CYS A 110 8.80 15.02 -17.11
N PRO A 111 9.31 16.27 -17.12
CA PRO A 111 10.70 16.54 -17.45
C PRO A 111 11.67 16.20 -16.32
N GLU A 112 12.94 16.08 -16.67
CA GLU A 112 14.06 15.92 -15.74
C GLU A 112 14.36 17.24 -15.00
N THR A 113 13.80 17.35 -13.79
CA THR A 113 13.92 18.56 -12.96
C THR A 113 15.15 18.55 -12.04
N PHE A 114 15.82 17.41 -11.88
CA PHE A 114 17.06 17.29 -11.11
C PHE A 114 18.22 17.17 -12.08
N GLN A 115 19.19 18.08 -11.98
CA GLN A 115 20.23 18.27 -12.99
C GLN A 115 21.58 18.47 -12.32
N GLU A 116 22.60 17.73 -12.77
CA GLU A 116 23.99 17.90 -12.33
C GLU A 116 24.78 18.63 -13.43
N SER A 117 25.25 19.84 -13.15
CA SER A 117 26.08 20.60 -14.10
C SER A 117 27.56 20.36 -13.87
N GLN A 118 28.34 20.16 -14.94
CA GLN A 118 29.79 20.27 -14.87
C GLN A 118 30.21 21.74 -14.74
N GLU A 119 31.05 22.06 -13.75
CA GLU A 119 31.83 23.31 -13.76
C GLU A 119 32.87 23.26 -14.89
N SER A 120 32.47 23.67 -16.10
CA SER A 120 33.44 23.97 -17.14
C SER A 120 34.16 25.27 -16.78
N ARG A 121 35.35 25.14 -16.16
CA ARG A 121 36.34 26.22 -16.13
C ARG A 121 36.83 26.49 -17.56
N GLY A 122 36.08 27.33 -18.27
CA GLY A 122 36.50 27.91 -19.54
C GLY A 122 35.54 27.67 -20.70
N SER A 123 35.22 28.78 -21.35
CA SER A 123 34.60 28.94 -22.66
C SER A 123 33.07 28.77 -22.78
N SER A 124 32.51 29.74 -23.51
CA SER A 124 31.12 30.07 -23.81
C SER A 124 30.34 29.02 -24.63
N ALA A 125 30.57 27.73 -24.38
CA ALA A 125 29.74 26.66 -24.91
C ALA A 125 28.67 26.32 -23.85
N GLY A 126 27.42 26.15 -24.28
CA GLY A 126 26.24 26.02 -23.40
C GLY A 126 26.40 25.02 -22.25
N ARG A 127 25.60 25.20 -21.19
CA ARG A 127 25.57 24.34 -20.00
C ARG A 127 25.50 22.87 -20.43
N ARG A 128 26.56 22.10 -20.21
CA ARG A 128 26.57 20.64 -20.38
C ARG A 128 26.22 20.03 -19.04
N PHE A 129 25.08 19.34 -19.00
CA PHE A 129 24.67 18.55 -17.85
C PHE A 129 25.34 17.18 -17.94
N GLN A 130 25.87 16.71 -16.80
CA GLN A 130 26.45 15.38 -16.69
C GLN A 130 25.37 14.32 -16.54
N ASP A 131 24.32 14.65 -15.77
CA ASP A 131 23.16 13.80 -15.56
C ASP A 131 21.91 14.67 -15.37
N GLN A 132 20.77 14.13 -15.79
CA GLN A 132 19.45 14.72 -15.63
C GLN A 132 18.44 13.60 -15.37
N HIS A 133 17.65 13.75 -14.32
CA HIS A 133 16.59 12.79 -14.00
C HIS A 133 15.41 13.46 -13.30
N GLN A 134 14.32 12.71 -13.12
CA GLN A 134 13.17 13.18 -12.36
C GLN A 134 13.48 13.30 -10.86
N LYS A 135 12.55 13.92 -10.13
CA LYS A 135 12.64 14.17 -8.70
C LYS A 135 12.88 12.88 -7.91
N ILE A 136 13.85 12.93 -7.01
CA ILE A 136 14.14 11.85 -6.06
C ILE A 136 13.46 12.14 -4.72
N HIS A 137 12.83 11.12 -4.15
CA HIS A 137 12.13 11.19 -2.88
C HIS A 137 12.92 10.43 -1.81
N ARG A 138 13.47 11.16 -0.83
CA ARG A 138 13.97 10.54 0.41
C ARG A 138 12.80 9.99 1.21
N PHE A 139 12.92 8.77 1.72
CA PHE A 139 11.96 8.15 2.63
C PHE A 139 12.63 7.69 3.91
N ARG A 140 11.82 7.48 4.95
CA ARG A 140 12.24 6.95 6.25
C ARG A 140 11.15 6.10 6.87
N GLN A 141 11.49 5.38 7.94
CA GLN A 141 10.54 4.66 8.79
C GLN A 141 9.27 5.49 9.07
N GLY A 142 8.12 4.83 8.88
CA GLY A 142 6.79 5.39 9.05
C GLY A 142 6.23 6.11 7.82
N ASP A 143 7.01 6.30 6.75
CA ASP A 143 6.48 6.82 5.49
C ASP A 143 5.55 5.79 4.85
N VAL A 144 4.38 6.26 4.42
CA VAL A 144 3.54 5.58 3.42
C VAL A 144 3.77 6.27 2.08
N ILE A 145 4.14 5.50 1.06
CA ILE A 145 4.36 5.98 -0.31
C ILE A 145 3.26 5.40 -1.19
N ALA A 146 2.66 6.25 -2.02
CA ALA A 146 1.54 5.94 -2.89
C ALA A 146 1.99 5.91 -4.36
N MET A 147 1.81 4.76 -5.02
CA MET A 147 2.22 4.54 -6.41
C MET A 147 1.02 4.17 -7.28
N PRO A 148 0.68 4.94 -8.33
CA PRO A 148 -0.35 4.54 -9.30
C PRO A 148 0.05 3.30 -10.12
N ALA A 149 -0.95 2.61 -10.67
CA ALA A 149 -0.68 1.54 -11.64
C ALA A 149 0.07 2.10 -12.86
N GLY A 150 1.03 1.34 -13.38
CA GLY A 150 1.81 1.70 -14.56
C GLY A 150 2.92 2.73 -14.32
N VAL A 151 2.98 3.39 -13.16
CA VAL A 151 4.09 4.32 -12.84
C VAL A 151 5.29 3.52 -12.38
N ALA A 152 6.36 3.59 -13.16
CA ALA A 152 7.59 2.88 -12.82
C ALA A 152 8.33 3.57 -11.68
N HIS A 153 8.93 2.78 -10.79
CA HIS A 153 9.67 3.27 -9.64
C HIS A 153 10.83 2.32 -9.30
N TRP A 154 11.81 2.86 -8.58
CA TRP A 154 12.94 2.12 -8.03
C TRP A 154 13.23 2.61 -6.62
N CYS A 155 13.94 1.81 -5.83
CA CYS A 155 14.25 2.12 -4.43
C CYS A 155 15.70 1.75 -4.13
N TYR A 156 16.43 2.64 -3.47
CA TYR A 156 17.81 2.42 -3.05
C TYR A 156 17.97 2.68 -1.56
N ASN A 157 18.61 1.74 -0.88
CA ASN A 157 18.98 1.88 0.52
C ASN A 157 20.35 2.57 0.62
N ASP A 158 20.33 3.87 0.91
CA ASP A 158 21.51 4.68 1.20
C ASP A 158 21.82 4.77 2.71
N GLY A 159 21.08 4.02 3.54
CA GLY A 159 21.28 3.91 4.98
C GLY A 159 22.23 2.79 5.38
N ASN A 160 22.46 2.67 6.69
CA ASN A 160 23.35 1.67 7.29
C ASN A 160 22.61 0.43 7.84
N GLU A 161 21.28 0.46 7.84
CA GLU A 161 20.42 -0.65 8.26
C GLU A 161 19.56 -1.15 7.09
N PRO A 162 19.07 -2.40 7.13
CA PRO A 162 18.13 -2.87 6.11
C PRO A 162 16.86 -2.01 6.09
N VAL A 163 16.40 -1.67 4.89
CA VAL A 163 15.05 -1.12 4.68
C VAL A 163 14.07 -2.27 4.64
N VAL A 164 13.04 -2.22 5.49
CA VAL A 164 11.92 -3.18 5.46
C VAL A 164 10.67 -2.41 5.01
N ALA A 165 10.07 -2.84 3.90
CA ALA A 165 8.89 -2.24 3.32
C ALA A 165 7.78 -3.28 3.12
N VAL A 166 6.54 -2.94 3.47
CA VAL A 166 5.35 -3.75 3.20
C VAL A 166 4.53 -3.04 2.13
N ASN A 167 4.30 -3.73 1.01
CA ASN A 167 3.60 -3.19 -0.15
C ASN A 167 2.26 -3.88 -0.29
N LEU A 168 1.18 -3.10 -0.33
CA LEU A 168 -0.16 -3.56 -0.67
C LEU A 168 -0.47 -3.17 -2.12
N PHE A 169 -0.99 -4.12 -2.89
CA PHE A 169 -1.49 -3.96 -4.25
C PHE A 169 -3.02 -4.06 -4.22
N ASP A 170 -3.73 -3.07 -4.78
CA ASP A 170 -5.19 -3.14 -4.95
C ASP A 170 -5.55 -3.71 -6.33
N LEU A 171 -5.77 -5.02 -6.37
CA LEU A 171 -6.05 -5.76 -7.60
C LEU A 171 -7.47 -5.54 -8.10
N SER A 172 -8.40 -5.19 -7.21
CA SER A 172 -9.79 -4.84 -7.55
C SER A 172 -9.94 -3.41 -8.08
N ASN A 173 -8.87 -2.62 -8.03
CA ASN A 173 -8.91 -1.23 -8.43
C ASN A 173 -9.27 -1.07 -9.91
N SER A 174 -10.01 0.00 -10.22
CA SER A 174 -10.35 0.34 -11.61
C SER A 174 -9.15 0.68 -12.50
N GLU A 175 -8.00 1.01 -11.91
CA GLU A 175 -6.75 1.17 -12.67
C GLU A 175 -6.22 -0.16 -13.21
N ASN A 176 -6.53 -1.29 -12.56
CA ASN A 176 -6.15 -2.62 -13.02
C ASN A 176 -7.18 -3.18 -14.00
N GLN A 177 -6.84 -3.13 -15.29
CA GLN A 177 -7.71 -3.63 -16.38
C GLN A 177 -7.41 -5.06 -16.83
N LEU A 178 -6.48 -5.75 -16.15
CA LEU A 178 -6.07 -7.09 -16.52
C LEU A 178 -6.96 -8.14 -15.83
N ASP A 179 -6.51 -8.63 -14.68
CA ASP A 179 -7.19 -9.62 -13.85
C ASP A 179 -6.73 -9.47 -12.40
N PHE A 180 -7.25 -10.30 -11.50
CA PHE A 180 -6.92 -10.28 -10.06
C PHE A 180 -5.57 -10.94 -9.72
N TYR A 181 -4.59 -10.90 -10.62
CA TYR A 181 -3.22 -11.36 -10.33
C TYR A 181 -2.24 -10.17 -10.27
N PRO A 182 -1.45 -10.05 -9.19
CA PRO A 182 -0.43 -9.01 -9.08
C PRO A 182 0.71 -9.26 -10.07
N ARG A 183 1.13 -8.21 -10.78
CA ARG A 183 2.27 -8.28 -11.73
C ARG A 183 3.22 -7.14 -11.50
N ASN A 184 4.51 -7.47 -11.47
CA ASN A 184 5.60 -6.52 -11.51
C ASN A 184 6.32 -6.65 -12.86
N PHE A 185 6.30 -5.58 -13.63
CA PHE A 185 6.97 -5.47 -14.92
C PHE A 185 8.31 -4.76 -14.70
N TYR A 186 9.39 -5.54 -14.62
CA TYR A 186 10.72 -5.02 -14.43
C TYR A 186 11.31 -4.46 -15.73
N LEU A 187 11.96 -3.30 -15.63
CA LEU A 187 12.68 -2.64 -16.70
C LEU A 187 14.16 -3.05 -16.76
N ALA A 188 14.64 -3.85 -15.81
CA ALA A 188 16.03 -4.29 -15.76
C ALA A 188 16.17 -5.66 -15.07
N GLY A 189 17.31 -6.29 -15.27
CA GLY A 189 17.68 -7.54 -14.59
C GLY A 189 16.90 -8.76 -15.08
N ASN A 190 17.00 -9.85 -14.34
CA ASN A 190 16.30 -11.10 -14.61
C ASN A 190 15.56 -11.57 -13.35
N PRO A 191 14.44 -10.90 -13.01
CA PRO A 191 13.76 -11.10 -11.73
C PRO A 191 13.07 -12.46 -11.62
N GLU A 192 12.79 -12.86 -10.39
CA GLU A 192 11.87 -13.94 -10.07
C GLU A 192 10.47 -13.36 -9.80
N ASP A 193 9.42 -14.12 -10.12
CA ASP A 193 8.03 -13.73 -9.88
C ASP A 193 7.75 -13.80 -8.37
N GLU A 194 7.47 -12.64 -7.77
CA GLU A 194 7.31 -12.50 -6.33
C GLU A 194 6.12 -13.28 -5.78
N PHE A 195 5.09 -13.51 -6.60
CA PHE A 195 3.84 -14.16 -6.20
C PHE A 195 3.76 -15.61 -6.69
N ASN A 196 4.79 -16.09 -7.40
CA ASN A 196 4.92 -17.48 -7.82
C ASN A 196 6.40 -17.91 -8.01
N PRO A 197 7.22 -17.92 -6.95
CA PRO A 197 8.65 -18.18 -7.06
C PRO A 197 9.00 -19.64 -7.44
N GLN A 198 8.05 -20.57 -7.35
CA GLN A 198 8.25 -21.99 -7.72
C GLN A 198 8.57 -22.21 -9.22
N GLN A 199 8.56 -21.17 -10.04
CA GLN A 199 8.92 -21.25 -11.47
C GLN A 199 10.42 -21.53 -11.72
N ARG A 200 11.30 -21.40 -10.71
CA ARG A 200 12.70 -21.87 -10.76
C ARG A 200 12.93 -23.02 -9.77
N GLY A 201 12.62 -24.27 -10.16
CA GLY A 201 13.44 -25.39 -9.62
C GLY A 201 12.81 -26.72 -9.19
N THR A 202 11.52 -27.00 -9.34
CA THR A 202 11.01 -28.36 -9.02
C THR A 202 10.07 -28.90 -10.10
N GLN A 203 10.39 -30.09 -10.61
CA GLN A 203 9.39 -30.98 -11.21
C GLN A 203 8.27 -31.16 -10.17
N PRO A 204 7.00 -30.91 -10.50
CA PRO A 204 5.91 -31.26 -9.59
C PRO A 204 5.85 -32.79 -9.47
N GLN A 205 6.32 -33.36 -8.37
CA GLN A 205 5.86 -34.67 -7.94
C GLN A 205 4.41 -34.49 -7.48
N HIS A 206 3.47 -34.77 -8.37
CA HIS A 206 2.05 -34.83 -8.01
C HIS A 206 1.82 -35.91 -6.94
N PRO A 207 1.23 -35.60 -5.78
CA PRO A 207 0.47 -36.59 -5.03
C PRO A 207 -0.77 -36.93 -5.89
N ARG A 208 -0.85 -38.17 -6.35
CA ARG A 208 -2.07 -38.69 -6.99
C ARG A 208 -3.20 -38.66 -5.97
N GLY A 209 -4.22 -37.85 -6.24
CA GLY A 209 -5.57 -38.08 -5.73
C GLY A 209 -6.21 -36.87 -5.04
N GLN A 210 -6.93 -36.06 -5.83
CA GLN A 210 -8.30 -35.67 -5.51
C GLN A 210 -8.92 -34.98 -6.74
N GLN A 211 -9.86 -35.68 -7.37
CA GLN A 211 -10.78 -35.10 -8.34
C GLN A 211 -11.80 -34.25 -7.58
N GLY A 212 -11.98 -32.99 -7.97
CA GLY A 212 -13.15 -32.20 -7.61
C GLY A 212 -12.88 -30.77 -7.15
N ARG A 213 -12.63 -29.86 -8.10
CA ARG A 213 -13.20 -28.49 -8.15
C ARG A 213 -12.67 -27.79 -9.38
N GLU A 214 -13.54 -27.54 -10.35
CA GLU A 214 -13.30 -26.56 -11.42
C GLU A 214 -13.37 -25.17 -10.79
N GLY A 215 -12.25 -24.68 -10.28
CA GLY A 215 -12.08 -23.33 -9.77
C GLY A 215 -10.64 -22.90 -9.97
N GLN A 216 -10.45 -21.90 -10.83
CA GLN A 216 -9.20 -21.16 -11.09
C GLN A 216 -7.95 -22.00 -11.37
N ARG A 217 -7.63 -22.16 -12.67
CA ARG A 217 -6.31 -22.66 -13.09
C ARG A 217 -5.23 -21.68 -12.61
N PRO A 218 -4.18 -22.11 -11.89
CA PRO A 218 -3.01 -21.28 -11.62
C PRO A 218 -2.50 -20.73 -12.95
N TYR A 219 -2.12 -19.45 -12.99
CA TYR A 219 -1.51 -18.83 -14.17
C TYR A 219 -0.21 -19.56 -14.49
N HIS A 220 -0.29 -20.59 -15.33
CA HIS A 220 0.86 -21.33 -15.82
C HIS A 220 1.36 -20.64 -17.08
N ARG A 221 2.59 -20.12 -17.02
CA ARG A 221 3.36 -19.75 -18.21
C ARG A 221 3.27 -20.93 -19.21
N PRO A 222 2.79 -20.74 -20.45
CA PRO A 222 2.67 -21.83 -21.41
C PRO A 222 4.00 -22.58 -21.53
N ARG A 223 3.97 -23.92 -21.41
CA ARG A 223 5.13 -24.84 -21.36
C ARG A 223 6.13 -24.74 -22.55
N GLY A 224 5.92 -23.85 -23.51
CA GLY A 224 6.76 -23.63 -24.69
C GLY A 224 7.47 -22.26 -24.77
N GLN A 225 7.26 -21.33 -23.82
CA GLN A 225 7.91 -20.00 -23.81
C GLN A 225 8.67 -19.74 -22.51
N ARG A 226 9.64 -20.61 -22.19
CA ARG A 226 10.68 -20.24 -21.23
C ARG A 226 11.64 -19.29 -21.95
N GLY A 227 11.42 -17.98 -21.83
CA GLY A 227 12.45 -16.99 -22.16
C GLY A 227 13.66 -17.17 -21.25
N SER A 228 14.86 -16.87 -21.72
CA SER A 228 16.10 -16.87 -20.92
C SER A 228 16.13 -15.75 -19.87
N CYS A 229 15.22 -14.78 -19.97
CA CYS A 229 15.09 -13.61 -19.08
C CYS A 229 13.62 -13.26 -18.75
N ASN A 230 13.42 -12.33 -17.82
CA ASN A 230 12.10 -11.93 -17.30
C ASN A 230 11.80 -10.41 -17.26
N ASN A 231 12.70 -9.52 -17.71
CA ASN A 231 12.37 -8.10 -17.83
C ASN A 231 11.60 -7.79 -19.14
N VAL A 232 11.01 -6.60 -19.26
CA VAL A 232 10.19 -6.22 -20.43
C VAL A 232 10.96 -6.22 -21.76
N PHE A 233 12.26 -5.87 -21.75
CA PHE A 233 13.10 -5.86 -22.95
C PHE A 233 13.42 -7.27 -23.44
N CYS A 234 13.38 -8.27 -22.55
CA CYS A 234 13.60 -9.67 -22.88
C CYS A 234 12.68 -10.19 -24.00
N GLY A 235 11.43 -9.71 -24.04
CA GLY A 235 10.44 -10.13 -25.04
C GLY A 235 10.61 -9.44 -26.40
N MET A 236 11.54 -8.49 -26.53
CA MET A 236 11.73 -7.68 -27.74
C MET A 236 12.90 -8.21 -28.58
N ASP A 237 12.81 -8.03 -29.89
CA ASP A 237 13.91 -8.37 -30.79
C ASP A 237 15.13 -7.46 -30.54
N THR A 238 16.32 -8.06 -30.48
CA THR A 238 17.56 -7.33 -30.17
C THR A 238 17.89 -6.27 -31.22
N SER A 239 17.63 -6.54 -32.51
CA SER A 239 17.89 -5.55 -33.57
C SER A 239 16.91 -4.39 -33.52
N PHE A 240 15.65 -4.67 -33.17
CA PHE A 240 14.64 -3.63 -32.92
C PHE A 240 15.02 -2.73 -31.73
N LEU A 241 15.50 -3.32 -30.62
CA LEU A 241 16.01 -2.55 -29.49
C LEU A 241 17.21 -1.69 -29.87
N ALA A 242 18.16 -2.25 -30.62
CA ALA A 242 19.35 -1.54 -31.09
C ALA A 242 18.98 -0.31 -31.93
N GLU A 243 18.02 -0.46 -32.86
CA GLU A 243 17.50 0.63 -33.67
C GLU A 243 16.74 1.67 -32.83
N ALA A 244 15.82 1.24 -31.97
CA ALA A 244 14.97 2.13 -31.17
C ALA A 244 15.77 3.00 -30.19
N PHE A 245 16.81 2.45 -29.57
CA PHE A 245 17.69 3.18 -28.66
C PHE A 245 18.90 3.83 -29.36
N ASN A 246 19.07 3.61 -30.66
CA ASN A 246 20.24 4.04 -31.43
C ASN A 246 21.58 3.59 -30.78
N ILE A 247 21.66 2.29 -30.47
CA ILE A 247 22.79 1.62 -29.83
C ILE A 247 23.19 0.38 -30.64
N ASP A 248 24.37 -0.19 -30.36
CA ASP A 248 24.73 -1.49 -30.93
C ASP A 248 23.92 -2.66 -30.32
N GLN A 249 23.91 -3.79 -31.02
CA GLN A 249 23.17 -4.97 -30.57
C GLN A 249 23.71 -5.56 -29.26
N GLU A 250 24.98 -5.32 -28.92
CA GLU A 250 25.56 -5.83 -27.69
C GLU A 250 25.03 -5.06 -26.47
N MET A 251 24.92 -3.73 -26.58
CA MET A 251 24.23 -2.90 -25.59
C MET A 251 22.75 -3.28 -25.49
N ALA A 252 22.08 -3.55 -26.62
CA ALA A 252 20.69 -4.04 -26.60
C ALA A 252 20.55 -5.39 -25.87
N ARG A 253 21.48 -6.34 -26.04
CA ARG A 253 21.50 -7.60 -25.27
C ARG A 253 21.69 -7.38 -23.78
N ARG A 254 22.47 -6.37 -23.38
CA ARG A 254 22.63 -6.01 -21.96
C ARG A 254 21.31 -5.56 -21.33
N LEU A 255 20.47 -4.81 -22.06
CA LEU A 255 19.13 -4.45 -21.58
C LEU A 255 18.25 -5.68 -21.32
N GLN A 256 18.37 -6.73 -22.14
CA GLN A 256 17.64 -7.98 -21.96
C GLN A 256 18.11 -8.80 -20.75
N SER A 257 19.36 -8.61 -20.28
CA SER A 257 19.88 -9.18 -19.03
C SER A 257 19.73 -10.72 -18.92
N GLN A 258 19.91 -11.45 -20.02
CA GLN A 258 19.72 -12.92 -20.08
C GLN A 258 20.58 -13.69 -19.07
N ASP A 259 21.83 -13.26 -18.89
CA ASP A 259 22.79 -13.90 -17.99
C ASP A 259 22.80 -13.32 -16.57
N ASP A 260 21.92 -12.35 -16.28
CA ASP A 260 21.83 -11.77 -14.94
C ASP A 260 21.20 -12.78 -13.97
N ARG A 261 21.86 -12.98 -12.82
CA ARG A 261 21.42 -13.89 -11.74
C ARG A 261 21.24 -13.18 -10.41
N ARG A 262 21.34 -11.84 -10.39
CA ARG A 262 21.27 -11.04 -9.15
C ARG A 262 19.84 -10.92 -8.63
N GLY A 263 18.84 -11.15 -9.49
CA GLY A 263 17.42 -11.10 -9.15
C GLY A 263 16.86 -9.68 -9.16
N ASN A 264 15.87 -9.42 -8.31
CA ASN A 264 15.04 -8.22 -8.32
C ASN A 264 15.72 -7.03 -7.61
N ILE A 265 16.62 -7.30 -6.66
CA ILE A 265 17.36 -6.31 -5.87
C ILE A 265 18.85 -6.60 -6.02
N VAL A 266 19.62 -5.61 -6.48
CA VAL A 266 21.06 -5.72 -6.76
C VAL A 266 21.90 -4.92 -5.78
N MET A 267 23.16 -5.30 -5.58
CA MET A 267 24.10 -4.57 -4.72
C MET A 267 24.90 -3.52 -5.51
N VAL A 268 24.89 -2.28 -5.03
CA VAL A 268 25.66 -1.17 -5.61
C VAL A 268 26.98 -0.99 -4.85
N ARG A 269 28.09 -1.47 -5.42
CA ARG A 269 29.39 -1.56 -4.73
C ARG A 269 30.01 -0.21 -4.34
N GLU A 270 29.88 0.81 -5.19
CA GLU A 270 30.51 2.11 -4.99
C GLU A 270 29.57 3.18 -4.42
N GLY A 271 28.38 2.76 -3.98
CA GLY A 271 27.29 3.68 -3.66
C GLY A 271 26.62 4.26 -4.92
N LEU A 272 25.32 4.55 -4.81
CA LEU A 272 24.58 5.15 -5.92
C LEU A 272 24.87 6.65 -6.01
N LYS A 273 25.43 7.10 -7.13
CA LYS A 273 25.65 8.52 -7.43
C LYS A 273 24.43 9.05 -8.15
N ILE A 274 23.68 9.93 -7.49
CA ILE A 274 22.48 10.58 -8.01
C ILE A 274 22.51 12.06 -7.67
N ALA A 275 22.04 12.91 -8.58
CA ALA A 275 21.89 14.33 -8.30
C ALA A 275 20.80 14.48 -7.23
N THR A 276 21.17 14.92 -6.02
CA THR A 276 20.20 15.22 -4.96
C THR A 276 20.53 16.58 -4.36
N PRO A 277 19.51 17.36 -3.93
CA PRO A 277 19.76 18.61 -3.23
C PRO A 277 20.65 18.36 -2.00
N PRO A 278 21.66 19.20 -1.77
CA PRO A 278 22.47 19.11 -0.56
C PRO A 278 21.58 19.25 0.68
N SER A 279 22.00 18.64 1.79
CA SER A 279 21.35 18.86 3.08
C SER A 279 21.45 20.33 3.51
N ILE A 280 20.55 20.81 4.36
CA ILE A 280 20.61 22.20 4.88
C ILE A 280 21.98 22.52 5.49
N ARG A 281 22.62 21.55 6.16
CA ARG A 281 23.98 21.69 6.71
C ARG A 281 25.04 21.84 5.62
N GLU A 282 24.85 21.21 4.46
CA GLU A 282 25.73 21.36 3.29
C GLU A 282 25.44 22.66 2.54
N GLU A 283 24.18 23.09 2.43
CA GLU A 283 23.80 24.41 1.90
C GLU A 283 24.40 25.54 2.73
N GLU A 284 24.30 25.46 4.06
CA GLU A 284 24.89 26.44 4.99
C GLU A 284 26.43 26.50 4.87
N ARG A 285 27.09 25.36 4.64
CA ARG A 285 28.53 25.29 4.37
C ARG A 285 28.90 25.86 3.00
N GLN A 286 28.09 25.63 1.98
CA GLN A 286 28.30 26.16 0.63
C GLN A 286 28.04 27.67 0.55
N GLN A 287 27.06 28.18 1.31
CA GLN A 287 26.74 29.61 1.38
C GLN A 287 27.85 30.44 2.06
N GLN A 288 28.64 29.86 2.96
CA GLN A 288 29.82 30.53 3.54
C GLN A 288 30.98 30.71 2.54
N GLY A 289 30.92 30.09 1.35
CA GLY A 289 31.95 30.15 0.31
C GLY A 289 31.59 30.92 -0.97
N GLY A 290 30.37 31.45 -1.11
CA GLY A 290 29.92 32.03 -2.38
C GLY A 290 28.80 33.06 -2.24
N GLY A 291 29.17 34.33 -2.13
CA GLY A 291 28.22 35.44 -2.20
C GLY A 291 27.75 35.72 -3.63
N ARG A 292 26.43 35.70 -3.85
CA ARG A 292 25.62 36.67 -4.62
C ARG A 292 24.22 36.11 -4.82
N GLY A 293 23.29 36.51 -3.96
CA GLY A 293 21.86 36.27 -4.14
C GLY A 293 21.32 37.07 -5.33
N GLY A 294 21.12 36.39 -6.46
CA GLY A 294 20.34 36.92 -7.58
C GLY A 294 18.86 36.82 -7.26
N ARG A 295 18.22 37.97 -7.02
CA ARG A 295 16.78 38.08 -6.83
C ARG A 295 16.12 37.98 -8.21
N TYR A 296 15.73 36.78 -8.62
CA TYR A 296 14.89 36.59 -9.79
C TYR A 296 13.43 36.78 -9.38
N ASN A 297 12.88 37.95 -9.74
CA ASN A 297 11.44 38.13 -9.86
C ASN A 297 11.01 37.46 -11.16
N THR A 298 10.35 36.32 -11.06
CA THR A 298 9.54 35.79 -12.15
C THR A 298 8.16 35.54 -11.59
N GLU A 299 7.21 36.37 -12.00
CA GLU A 299 5.78 36.06 -11.94
C GLU A 299 5.57 34.88 -12.90
N ASN A 300 5.72 33.66 -12.40
CA ASN A 300 5.44 32.45 -13.17
C ASN A 300 4.13 31.84 -12.67
N GLU A 301 3.17 31.72 -13.57
CA GLU A 301 2.08 30.77 -13.41
C GLU A 301 2.67 29.36 -13.31
N ASN A 302 2.20 28.54 -12.38
CA ASN A 302 2.78 27.22 -12.12
C ASN A 302 2.69 26.32 -13.37
N GLY A 303 3.82 25.73 -13.79
CA GLY A 303 3.87 24.73 -14.87
C GLY A 303 3.42 23.33 -14.46
N ILE A 304 3.47 22.36 -15.39
CA ILE A 304 3.15 20.95 -15.08
C ILE A 304 4.20 20.33 -14.15
N GLU A 305 5.45 20.79 -14.26
CA GLU A 305 6.59 20.46 -13.42
C GLU A 305 6.37 20.91 -11.96
N GLU A 306 5.69 22.03 -11.75
CA GLU A 306 5.36 22.61 -10.44
C GLU A 306 4.01 22.13 -9.87
N THR A 307 3.24 21.35 -10.65
CA THR A 307 1.90 20.86 -10.24
C THR A 307 1.83 19.33 -10.28
N PHE A 308 1.45 18.75 -11.40
CA PHE A 308 1.21 17.31 -11.54
C PHE A 308 2.49 16.50 -11.32
N CYS A 309 3.60 16.92 -11.92
CA CYS A 309 4.88 16.22 -11.85
C CYS A 309 5.59 16.32 -10.51
N SER A 310 5.21 17.28 -9.67
CA SER A 310 5.72 17.45 -8.31
C SER A 310 4.70 17.08 -7.23
N MET A 311 3.61 16.41 -7.63
CA MET A 311 2.58 15.92 -6.73
C MET A 311 3.21 15.12 -5.58
N ARG A 312 2.68 15.35 -4.37
CA ARG A 312 3.14 14.65 -3.17
C ARG A 312 2.68 13.19 -3.21
N ILE A 313 3.63 12.28 -3.12
CA ILE A 313 3.38 10.82 -3.16
C ILE A 313 3.57 10.13 -1.80
N ARG A 314 4.00 10.84 -0.76
CA ARG A 314 4.29 10.23 0.55
C ARG A 314 3.90 11.06 1.77
N GLU A 315 3.58 10.37 2.85
CA GLU A 315 3.23 10.93 4.16
C GLU A 315 3.81 10.08 5.29
N ASN A 316 4.39 10.71 6.33
CA ASN A 316 4.88 9.98 7.51
C ASN A 316 3.78 9.81 8.57
N LEU A 317 3.49 8.57 8.96
CA LEU A 317 2.49 8.21 9.96
C LEU A 317 3.05 7.84 11.34
N ASP A 318 4.37 7.70 11.47
CA ASP A 318 4.97 7.28 12.76
C ASP A 318 5.16 8.43 13.74
N ASP A 319 5.19 9.68 13.27
CA ASP A 319 5.29 10.87 14.12
C ASP A 319 4.12 10.95 15.13
N PRO A 320 4.38 10.80 16.45
CA PRO A 320 3.32 10.84 17.46
C PRO A 320 2.57 12.16 17.51
N SER A 321 3.19 13.27 17.09
CA SER A 321 2.54 14.60 17.08
C SER A 321 1.41 14.71 16.05
N ARG A 322 1.33 13.74 15.13
CA ARG A 322 0.31 13.67 14.09
C ARG A 322 -0.89 12.80 14.42
N ALA A 323 -0.95 12.26 15.64
CA ALA A 323 -2.07 11.43 16.04
C ALA A 323 -3.40 12.19 15.92
N ASP A 324 -4.33 11.65 15.14
CA ASP A 324 -5.69 12.18 15.02
C ASP A 324 -6.53 11.82 16.26
N ILE A 325 -6.21 10.66 16.85
CA ILE A 325 -6.82 10.19 18.09
C ILE A 325 -5.70 9.78 19.03
N PHE A 326 -5.69 10.35 20.23
CA PHE A 326 -4.72 10.04 21.27
C PHE A 326 -5.40 9.91 22.62
N SER A 327 -5.01 8.88 23.36
CA SER A 327 -5.36 8.67 24.76
C SER A 327 -4.06 8.34 25.52
N PRO A 328 -3.65 9.14 26.52
CA PRO A 328 -2.39 8.94 27.23
C PRO A 328 -2.21 7.54 27.83
N GLU A 329 -3.31 6.91 28.24
CA GLU A 329 -3.29 5.60 28.89
C GLU A 329 -3.55 4.44 27.93
N ALA A 330 -4.02 4.71 26.70
CA ALA A 330 -4.43 3.66 25.77
C ALA A 330 -3.60 3.61 24.48
N GLY A 331 -3.15 4.75 23.96
CA GLY A 331 -2.32 4.82 22.76
C GLY A 331 -2.77 5.87 21.75
N ARG A 332 -2.42 5.67 20.48
CA ARG A 332 -2.67 6.63 19.39
C ARG A 332 -3.11 5.98 18.09
N LEU A 333 -3.85 6.73 17.28
CA LEU A 333 -4.26 6.40 15.92
C LEU A 333 -3.96 7.59 15.01
N SER A 334 -3.29 7.34 13.89
CA SER A 334 -3.02 8.35 12.85
C SER A 334 -3.56 7.82 11.53
N THR A 335 -4.32 8.63 10.81
CA THR A 335 -4.99 8.27 9.57
C THR A 335 -4.37 9.00 8.39
N LEU A 336 -4.39 8.34 7.23
CA LEU A 336 -3.89 8.86 5.97
C LEU A 336 -4.93 8.61 4.90
N ASN A 337 -5.59 9.68 4.47
CA ASN A 337 -6.65 9.66 3.46
C ASN A 337 -6.43 10.80 2.43
N SER A 338 -7.37 10.97 1.50
CA SER A 338 -7.23 11.98 0.44
C SER A 338 -7.25 13.44 0.91
N HIS A 339 -7.64 13.71 2.17
CA HIS A 339 -7.47 15.03 2.77
C HIS A 339 -6.03 15.32 3.21
N ASN A 340 -5.23 14.28 3.48
CA ASN A 340 -3.83 14.44 3.88
C ASN A 340 -2.89 14.34 2.66
N LEU A 341 -3.15 13.37 1.78
CA LEU A 341 -2.32 13.05 0.63
C LEU A 341 -3.20 12.94 -0.64
N PRO A 342 -3.30 14.01 -1.45
CA PRO A 342 -4.31 14.10 -2.52
C PRO A 342 -4.31 12.98 -3.55
N ILE A 343 -3.14 12.38 -3.87
CA ILE A 343 -3.04 11.25 -4.82
C ILE A 343 -3.94 10.07 -4.43
N LEU A 344 -4.20 9.90 -3.12
CA LEU A 344 -5.03 8.82 -2.60
C LEU A 344 -6.45 8.86 -3.14
N ARG A 345 -6.95 10.04 -3.53
CA ARG A 345 -8.27 10.18 -4.18
C ARG A 345 -8.33 9.42 -5.51
N ALA A 346 -7.25 9.48 -6.29
CA ALA A 346 -7.14 8.76 -7.55
C ALA A 346 -7.00 7.25 -7.28
N LEU A 347 -6.11 6.90 -6.35
CA LEU A 347 -5.84 5.49 -6.02
C LEU A 347 -7.01 4.79 -5.32
N ARG A 348 -7.92 5.54 -4.69
CA ARG A 348 -9.00 4.99 -3.84
C ARG A 348 -8.48 4.13 -2.68
N LEU A 349 -7.35 4.55 -2.09
CA LEU A 349 -6.70 3.85 -0.98
C LEU A 349 -6.44 4.79 0.20
N SER A 350 -6.47 4.26 1.41
CA SER A 350 -6.04 4.96 2.62
C SER A 350 -5.22 4.04 3.51
N ALA A 351 -4.57 4.63 4.51
CA ALA A 351 -3.83 3.89 5.52
C ALA A 351 -4.12 4.43 6.93
N GLU A 352 -3.84 3.62 7.93
CA GLU A 352 -3.98 3.94 9.33
C GLU A 352 -2.79 3.35 10.08
N ARG A 353 -2.21 4.13 10.99
CA ARG A 353 -1.14 3.71 11.90
C ARG A 353 -1.65 3.75 13.32
N GLY A 354 -1.66 2.60 13.98
CA GLY A 354 -2.12 2.47 15.35
C GLY A 354 -1.07 1.97 16.31
N VAL A 355 -1.08 2.52 17.52
CA VAL A 355 -0.27 2.08 18.66
C VAL A 355 -1.21 1.90 19.83
N LEU A 356 -1.27 0.70 20.39
CA LEU A 356 -1.93 0.40 21.65
C LEU A 356 -0.87 0.13 22.71
N TYR A 357 -1.03 0.77 23.87
CA TYR A 357 -0.20 0.49 25.03
C TYR A 357 -0.62 -0.80 25.73
N ASN A 358 0.12 -1.18 26.78
CA ASN A 358 -0.13 -2.38 27.57
C ASN A 358 -1.61 -2.56 27.90
N GLN A 359 -2.18 -3.69 27.47
CA GLN A 359 -3.58 -4.08 27.71
C GLN A 359 -4.64 -3.11 27.19
N ALA A 360 -4.25 -2.08 26.44
CA ALA A 360 -5.17 -1.12 25.86
C ALA A 360 -6.03 -1.77 24.76
N LEU A 361 -7.21 -1.22 24.56
CA LEU A 361 -8.24 -1.72 23.69
C LEU A 361 -8.60 -0.66 22.65
N MET A 362 -8.57 -1.03 21.37
CA MET A 362 -9.36 -0.34 20.36
C MET A 362 -10.77 -0.92 20.42
N VAL A 363 -11.74 -0.06 20.72
CA VAL A 363 -13.13 -0.48 20.94
C VAL A 363 -13.68 -1.26 19.74
N PRO A 364 -14.66 -2.16 19.95
CA PRO A 364 -15.28 -2.87 18.84
C PRO A 364 -15.82 -1.87 17.81
N HIS A 365 -15.53 -2.09 16.53
CA HIS A 365 -15.95 -1.23 15.43
C HIS A 365 -16.09 -2.03 14.14
N TRP A 366 -16.73 -1.48 13.12
CA TRP A 366 -16.69 -2.02 11.76
C TRP A 366 -16.25 -0.95 10.77
N ASN A 367 -15.54 -1.35 9.70
CA ASN A 367 -15.24 -0.45 8.60
C ASN A 367 -16.46 -0.37 7.67
N MET A 368 -16.97 0.84 7.42
CA MET A 368 -18.24 1.07 6.73
C MET A 368 -18.13 0.95 5.21
N ASN A 369 -16.99 1.32 4.65
CA ASN A 369 -16.81 1.52 3.20
C ASN A 369 -15.48 0.95 2.66
N ALA A 370 -14.78 0.11 3.43
CA ALA A 370 -13.49 -0.45 3.04
C ALA A 370 -13.23 -1.81 3.72
N HIS A 371 -12.44 -2.65 3.07
CA HIS A 371 -11.70 -3.73 3.73
C HIS A 371 -10.52 -3.14 4.49
N SER A 372 -10.00 -3.85 5.49
CA SER A 372 -8.83 -3.44 6.28
C SER A 372 -7.78 -4.56 6.28
N ILE A 373 -6.61 -4.27 5.71
CA ILE A 373 -5.48 -5.18 5.64
C ILE A 373 -4.47 -4.72 6.68
N ILE A 374 -4.33 -5.48 7.76
CA ILE A 374 -3.55 -5.14 8.95
C ILE A 374 -2.22 -5.88 8.88
N TYR A 375 -1.12 -5.17 9.04
CA TYR A 375 0.22 -5.73 9.24
C TYR A 375 0.72 -5.35 10.63
N ALA A 376 1.15 -6.35 11.41
CA ALA A 376 1.67 -6.14 12.75
C ALA A 376 3.15 -5.73 12.69
N ILE A 377 3.45 -4.52 13.16
CA ILE A 377 4.79 -3.92 13.14
C ILE A 377 5.59 -4.30 14.38
N ARG A 378 4.95 -4.31 15.54
CA ARG A 378 5.62 -4.62 16.81
C ARG A 378 4.63 -5.12 17.85
N GLY A 379 5.10 -6.01 18.71
CA GLY A 379 4.34 -6.53 19.84
C GLY A 379 3.24 -7.50 19.40
N ARG A 380 2.19 -7.64 20.22
CA ARG A 380 1.11 -8.59 19.96
C ARG A 380 -0.23 -8.10 20.49
N ALA A 381 -1.30 -8.53 19.82
CA ALA A 381 -2.66 -8.23 20.23
C ALA A 381 -3.60 -9.42 20.01
N ARG A 382 -4.59 -9.54 20.89
CA ARG A 382 -5.75 -10.40 20.66
C ARG A 382 -6.78 -9.67 19.82
N LEU A 383 -7.17 -10.27 18.70
CA LEU A 383 -8.20 -9.77 17.80
C LEU A 383 -9.42 -10.68 17.85
N GLN A 384 -10.59 -10.06 17.74
CA GLN A 384 -11.85 -10.77 17.55
C GLN A 384 -12.58 -10.17 16.35
N VAL A 385 -13.03 -11.04 15.44
CA VAL A 385 -13.79 -10.65 14.26
C VAL A 385 -15.11 -11.39 14.21
N VAL A 386 -16.19 -10.65 13.97
CA VAL A 386 -17.56 -11.15 13.92
C VAL A 386 -18.19 -10.80 12.57
N ASP A 387 -18.82 -11.79 11.94
CA ASP A 387 -19.51 -11.65 10.66
C ASP A 387 -20.97 -11.18 10.81
N HIS A 388 -21.69 -11.14 9.69
CA HIS A 388 -23.09 -10.74 9.64
C HIS A 388 -24.07 -11.74 10.26
N PHE A 389 -23.66 -13.00 10.50
CA PHE A 389 -24.44 -13.98 11.26
C PHE A 389 -24.21 -13.88 12.77
N GLY A 390 -23.36 -12.95 13.23
CA GLY A 390 -22.94 -12.88 14.62
C GLY A 390 -21.97 -13.98 15.02
N GLN A 391 -21.39 -14.70 14.05
CA GLN A 391 -20.43 -15.77 14.28
C GLN A 391 -19.03 -15.17 14.41
N THR A 392 -18.27 -15.69 15.38
CA THR A 392 -16.87 -15.31 15.55
C THR A 392 -16.04 -16.05 14.51
N VAL A 393 -15.67 -15.35 13.44
CA VAL A 393 -14.84 -15.88 12.34
C VAL A 393 -13.34 -15.74 12.61
N PHE A 394 -12.97 -15.02 13.67
CA PHE A 394 -11.61 -15.00 14.21
C PHE A 394 -11.62 -14.70 15.71
N ASN A 395 -10.82 -15.43 16.48
CA ASN A 395 -10.52 -15.13 17.88
C ASN A 395 -9.14 -15.67 18.20
N GLY A 396 -8.13 -14.86 17.91
CA GLY A 396 -6.74 -15.27 17.97
C GLY A 396 -5.82 -14.13 18.34
N GLU A 397 -4.55 -14.46 18.51
CA GLU A 397 -3.48 -13.50 18.69
C GLU A 397 -2.86 -13.20 17.32
N MET A 398 -2.45 -11.95 17.13
CA MET A 398 -1.65 -11.50 16.00
C MET A 398 -0.32 -10.98 16.53
N ARG A 399 0.78 -11.42 15.91
CA ARG A 399 2.17 -11.14 16.30
C ARG A 399 2.90 -10.33 15.22
N GLU A 400 3.98 -9.68 15.63
CA GLU A 400 4.89 -8.97 14.73
C GLU A 400 5.25 -9.78 13.48
N GLY A 401 5.16 -9.12 12.32
CA GLY A 401 5.46 -9.71 11.02
C GLY A 401 4.30 -10.44 10.34
N GLU A 402 3.17 -10.65 11.04
CA GLU A 402 1.98 -11.27 10.48
C GLU A 402 1.07 -10.27 9.74
N LEU A 403 0.29 -10.81 8.80
CA LEU A 403 -0.75 -10.09 8.06
C LEU A 403 -2.13 -10.65 8.44
N PHE A 404 -3.14 -9.78 8.51
CA PHE A 404 -4.52 -10.16 8.78
C PHE A 404 -5.48 -9.26 8.02
N THR A 405 -6.52 -9.82 7.37
CA THR A 405 -7.52 -9.02 6.65
C THR A 405 -8.88 -9.07 7.35
N VAL A 406 -9.53 -7.91 7.40
CA VAL A 406 -10.88 -7.75 7.96
C VAL A 406 -11.78 -7.22 6.85
N PRO A 407 -12.77 -8.02 6.40
CA PRO A 407 -13.69 -7.57 5.38
C PRO A 407 -14.53 -6.37 5.82
N GLN A 408 -15.02 -5.60 4.84
CA GLN A 408 -15.95 -4.51 5.09
C GLN A 408 -17.15 -4.99 5.93
N ASN A 409 -17.59 -4.16 6.87
CA ASN A 409 -18.71 -4.39 7.80
C ASN A 409 -18.53 -5.52 8.83
N PHE A 410 -17.45 -6.30 8.80
CA PHE A 410 -17.16 -7.24 9.88
C PHE A 410 -16.76 -6.45 11.12
N ALA A 411 -17.33 -6.82 12.27
CA ALA A 411 -17.00 -6.16 13.53
C ALA A 411 -15.66 -6.67 14.05
N LEU A 412 -14.78 -5.75 14.43
CA LEU A 412 -13.42 -6.00 14.88
C LEU A 412 -13.18 -5.34 16.24
N ALA A 413 -12.59 -6.09 17.16
CA ALA A 413 -12.02 -5.56 18.39
C ALA A 413 -10.54 -5.97 18.48
N LYS A 414 -9.70 -5.08 19.03
CA LYS A 414 -8.27 -5.34 19.21
C LYS A 414 -7.86 -4.99 20.64
N ARG A 415 -7.23 -5.92 21.34
CA ARG A 415 -6.64 -5.67 22.67
C ARG A 415 -5.15 -5.99 22.61
N ALA A 416 -4.30 -5.01 22.92
CA ALA A 416 -2.88 -5.25 23.07
C ALA A 416 -2.61 -6.20 24.24
N GLU A 417 -1.54 -6.98 24.16
CA GLU A 417 -1.00 -7.70 25.30
C GLU A 417 0.02 -6.82 26.06
N GLU A 418 0.86 -7.41 26.91
CA GLU A 418 1.69 -6.68 27.88
C GLU A 418 2.74 -5.77 27.23
N GLU A 419 3.32 -6.20 26.12
CA GLU A 419 4.33 -5.45 25.35
C GLU A 419 3.75 -4.33 24.47
N GLY A 420 2.43 -4.16 24.45
CA GLY A 420 1.75 -3.26 23.52
C GLY A 420 1.58 -3.85 22.13
N PHE A 421 0.98 -3.07 21.22
CA PHE A 421 0.75 -3.49 19.85
C PHE A 421 0.82 -2.31 18.88
N GLU A 422 1.63 -2.46 17.84
CA GLU A 422 1.82 -1.49 16.78
C GLU A 422 1.45 -2.11 15.43
N TRP A 423 0.60 -1.44 14.66
CA TRP A 423 0.17 -1.93 13.35
C TRP A 423 0.04 -0.80 12.33
N VAL A 424 0.19 -1.16 11.06
CA VAL A 424 -0.33 -0.39 9.93
C VAL A 424 -1.52 -1.14 9.35
N ALA A 425 -2.58 -0.41 8.98
CA ALA A 425 -3.72 -0.95 8.28
C ALA A 425 -3.91 -0.20 6.96
N PHE A 426 -3.86 -0.92 5.84
CA PHE A 426 -4.25 -0.40 4.53
C PHE A 426 -5.74 -0.61 4.33
N LYS A 427 -6.42 0.36 3.73
CA LYS A 427 -7.87 0.32 3.51
C LYS A 427 -8.20 0.59 2.05
N THR A 428 -9.12 -0.21 1.50
CA THR A 428 -9.51 -0.23 0.07
C THR A 428 -10.49 0.89 -0.31
N ASN A 429 -10.32 2.07 0.29
CA ASN A 429 -11.10 3.28 0.00
C ASN A 429 -10.27 4.51 0.40
N ASP A 430 -10.30 5.62 -0.35
CA ASP A 430 -9.50 6.81 -0.04
C ASP A 430 -9.94 7.51 1.23
N ASN A 431 -11.24 7.50 1.54
CA ASN A 431 -11.81 8.07 2.75
C ASN A 431 -12.47 6.97 3.59
N ALA A 432 -11.68 5.95 3.93
CA ALA A 432 -12.17 4.83 4.71
C ALA A 432 -12.64 5.28 6.10
N MET A 433 -13.86 4.91 6.46
CA MET A 433 -14.52 5.25 7.71
C MET A 433 -14.81 4.00 8.51
N PHE A 434 -14.73 4.11 9.82
CA PHE A 434 -15.20 3.07 10.74
C PHE A 434 -16.24 3.64 11.71
N SER A 435 -17.11 2.77 12.19
CA SER A 435 -18.13 3.10 13.18
C SER A 435 -17.86 2.31 14.47
N PRO A 436 -17.57 2.99 15.59
CA PRO A 436 -17.38 2.31 16.88
C PRO A 436 -18.72 1.85 17.48
N LEU A 437 -18.67 0.74 18.23
CA LEU A 437 -19.80 0.18 18.99
C LEU A 437 -19.79 0.61 20.46
N ALA A 438 -18.64 1.02 20.99
CA ALA A 438 -18.52 1.56 22.35
C ALA A 438 -17.79 2.92 22.34
N GLY A 439 -17.96 3.69 23.41
CA GLY A 439 -17.37 5.03 23.53
C GLY A 439 -18.26 6.18 23.06
N ARG A 440 -17.71 7.41 23.09
CA ARG A 440 -18.43 8.68 22.87
C ARG A 440 -19.03 8.84 21.48
N THR A 441 -18.41 8.25 20.47
CA THR A 441 -18.82 8.36 19.06
C THR A 441 -19.54 7.10 18.57
N SER A 442 -19.97 6.23 19.50
CA SER A 442 -20.49 4.92 19.15
C SER A 442 -21.91 4.92 18.58
N ALA A 443 -22.21 3.92 17.75
CA ALA A 443 -23.56 3.63 17.28
C ALA A 443 -24.54 3.38 18.44
N ILE A 444 -24.08 2.73 19.52
CA ILE A 444 -24.87 2.55 20.75
C ILE A 444 -25.25 3.90 21.35
N ARG A 445 -24.34 4.87 21.35
CA ARG A 445 -24.60 6.21 21.86
C ARG A 445 -25.51 7.05 20.97
N ALA A 446 -25.60 6.74 19.68
CA ALA A 446 -26.55 7.37 18.78
C ALA A 446 -28.01 6.92 19.02
N MET A 447 -28.25 5.72 19.58
CA MET A 447 -29.61 5.20 19.81
C MET A 447 -30.28 5.81 21.05
N PRO A 448 -31.59 6.11 21.02
CA PRO A 448 -32.35 6.52 22.23
C PRO A 448 -32.27 5.47 23.34
N VAL A 449 -32.27 5.92 24.60
CA VAL A 449 -32.19 5.01 25.77
C VAL A 449 -33.33 3.99 25.75
N GLU A 450 -34.54 4.42 25.40
CA GLU A 450 -35.71 3.54 25.29
C GLU A 450 -35.56 2.47 24.19
N VAL A 451 -34.89 2.80 23.08
CA VAL A 451 -34.61 1.80 22.02
C VAL A 451 -33.69 0.72 22.56
N LEU A 452 -32.63 1.11 23.29
CA LEU A 452 -31.72 0.17 23.93
C LEU A 452 -32.43 -0.68 24.99
N ALA A 453 -33.22 -0.05 25.85
CA ALA A 453 -33.96 -0.72 26.93
C ALA A 453 -34.88 -1.81 26.38
N ASN A 454 -35.66 -1.49 25.33
CA ASN A 454 -36.57 -2.45 24.70
C ASN A 454 -35.83 -3.49 23.85
N ALA A 455 -34.83 -3.10 23.06
CA ALA A 455 -34.09 -4.01 22.18
C ALA A 455 -33.30 -5.07 22.96
N PHE A 456 -32.68 -4.68 24.08
CA PHE A 456 -31.87 -5.57 24.91
C PHE A 456 -32.61 -6.13 26.13
N ARG A 457 -33.89 -5.75 26.34
CA ARG A 457 -34.70 -6.12 27.52
C ARG A 457 -34.02 -5.78 28.84
N ILE A 458 -33.55 -4.54 28.95
CA ILE A 458 -32.84 -3.99 30.12
C ILE A 458 -33.55 -2.75 30.65
N SER A 459 -33.28 -2.37 31.90
CA SER A 459 -33.80 -1.13 32.47
C SER A 459 -33.24 0.12 31.78
N PRO A 460 -33.94 1.27 31.79
CA PRO A 460 -33.40 2.54 31.32
C PRO A 460 -32.07 2.92 31.99
N GLU A 461 -31.88 2.58 33.26
CA GLU A 461 -30.64 2.80 34.02
C GLU A 461 -29.48 1.94 33.47
N GLU A 462 -29.73 0.67 33.12
CA GLU A 462 -28.76 -0.19 32.45
C GLU A 462 -28.42 0.30 31.05
N ALA A 463 -29.42 0.71 30.26
CA ALA A 463 -29.21 1.29 28.95
C ALA A 463 -28.35 2.57 29.02
N ARG A 464 -28.59 3.44 30.02
CA ARG A 464 -27.71 4.61 30.28
C ARG A 464 -26.29 4.18 30.65
N ARG A 465 -26.11 3.12 31.46
CA ARG A 465 -24.78 2.59 31.81
C ARG A 465 -24.03 2.04 30.60
N ILE A 466 -24.69 1.29 29.72
CA ILE A 466 -24.08 0.79 28.47
C ILE A 466 -23.69 1.98 27.56
N LYS A 467 -24.56 2.98 27.46
CA LYS A 467 -24.39 4.16 26.61
C LYS A 467 -23.27 5.11 27.06
N PHE A 468 -23.09 5.26 28.38
CA PHE A 468 -22.19 6.27 28.96
C PHE A 468 -21.06 5.66 29.82
N GLY A 469 -20.94 4.34 29.89
CA GLY A 469 -19.93 3.65 30.71
C GLY A 469 -18.49 3.87 30.23
N THR A 470 -18.30 3.98 28.91
CA THR A 470 -17.02 4.32 28.28
C THR A 470 -17.04 5.80 27.87
N GLN A 471 -16.14 6.59 28.45
CA GLN A 471 -16.03 8.03 28.20
C GLN A 471 -15.00 8.35 27.13
N GLU A 472 -14.18 7.39 26.73
CA GLU A 472 -13.23 7.52 25.65
C GLU A 472 -13.93 7.36 24.28
N THR A 473 -13.28 7.74 23.18
CA THR A 473 -13.85 7.67 21.82
C THR A 473 -13.59 6.32 21.18
N THR A 474 -12.33 6.06 20.79
CA THR A 474 -11.91 4.90 19.99
C THR A 474 -10.94 4.00 20.75
N LEU A 475 -10.08 4.58 21.57
CA LEU A 475 -9.06 3.87 22.34
C LEU A 475 -9.40 3.97 23.82
N THR A 476 -9.41 2.85 24.53
CA THR A 476 -9.71 2.78 25.96
C THR A 476 -8.71 1.86 26.65
N SER A 477 -8.46 2.11 27.93
CA SER A 477 -7.64 1.24 28.76
C SER A 477 -8.55 0.50 29.75
N PRO A 478 -8.18 -0.71 30.20
CA PRO A 478 -8.84 -1.31 31.35
C PRO A 478 -8.59 -0.39 32.54
N ARG A 479 -9.63 0.29 33.04
CA ARG A 479 -9.49 1.02 34.30
C ARG A 479 -9.06 0.02 35.36
N SER A 480 -7.94 0.27 36.03
CA SER A 480 -7.65 -0.36 37.31
C SER A 480 -8.91 -0.18 38.16
N ARG A 481 -9.48 -1.28 38.68
CA ARG A 481 -10.53 -1.25 39.70
C ARG A 481 -9.95 -0.66 41.00
N SER A 482 -9.48 0.58 40.98
CA SER A 482 -9.10 1.33 42.17
C SER A 482 -10.36 1.94 42.75
N GLY A 483 -10.94 1.23 43.73
CA GLY A 483 -11.80 1.77 44.78
C GLY A 483 -13.07 2.47 44.34
N ARG A 484 -14.19 1.73 44.33
CA ARG A 484 -15.47 2.33 44.74
C ARG A 484 -15.30 2.82 46.18
N ARG A 485 -14.94 4.09 46.39
CA ARG A 485 -15.40 4.79 47.59
C ARG A 485 -16.88 5.05 47.37
N PHE A 486 -17.69 4.20 47.96
CA PHE A 486 -19.03 4.60 48.35
C PHE A 486 -18.84 5.68 49.41
N ASP A 487 -19.07 6.93 49.05
CA ASP A 487 -19.37 7.94 50.05
C ASP A 487 -20.83 7.70 50.46
N ALA A 488 -20.98 7.25 51.71
CA ALA A 488 -22.23 7.17 52.45
C ALA A 488 -22.53 8.51 53.12
#